data_AF-A9VC79-F1
#
_entry.id   AF-A9VC79-F1
#
_cell.length_a   1.000
_cell.length_b   1.000
_cell.length_c   1.000
_cell.angle_alpha   90.00
_cell.angle_beta   90.00
_cell.angle_gamma   90.00
#
_symmetry.space_group_name_H-M   'P 1'
#
loop_
_entity.id
_entity.type
_entity.pdbx_description
1 polymer ?
#
loop_
_entity_poly.entity_id
_entity_poly.type
_entity_poly.pdbx_seq_one_letter_code
_entity_poly.pdbx_strand_id
1 'polypeptide(L)'
;MNCSKTLLSVSLSLSLSLSLSLSLSLSLSLSLSLSLSLSLSLSLSLSLSLSLSLSLSLSLSLSNGTAAALDAFDALEAAGDGRQRGAMIDLVVVALSALGLALCVYTLHVARSARRSPGKYRAWCDVSSAVSCSRAFTSPYAVGFGLLEPLLGRDSPLNLSNAYFGLPYYILMLMDGLCGIDAQPGTWANIVHQLALPASLLATGASLYLAWVLAARLHVTCIVCVASYSVNLALAVLAYWTM
;
A
#
# COMPACT_ATOMS: atom_id res chain seq x y z
N MET A 1 -81.84 -9.37 21.06
CA MET A 1 -81.00 -8.43 20.26
C MET A 1 -79.50 -8.50 20.58
N ASN A 2 -79.03 -9.31 21.54
CA ASN A 2 -77.61 -9.34 21.91
C ASN A 2 -76.75 -10.32 21.09
N CYS A 3 -77.32 -11.41 20.56
CA CYS A 3 -76.56 -12.45 19.86
C CYS A 3 -76.01 -12.01 18.48
N SER A 4 -76.76 -11.18 17.74
CA SER A 4 -76.33 -10.68 16.42
C SER A 4 -75.16 -9.69 16.50
N LYS A 5 -75.03 -8.94 17.60
CA LYS A 5 -73.93 -7.99 17.80
C LYS A 5 -72.62 -8.70 18.16
N THR A 6 -72.69 -9.77 18.94
CA THR A 6 -71.51 -10.57 19.33
C THR A 6 -70.92 -11.33 18.15
N LEU A 7 -71.76 -11.88 17.27
CA LEU A 7 -71.30 -12.54 16.05
C LEU A 7 -70.64 -11.55 15.08
N LEU A 8 -71.21 -10.35 14.93
CA LEU A 8 -70.61 -9.30 14.10
C LEU A 8 -69.24 -8.89 14.64
N SER A 9 -69.12 -8.66 15.95
CA SER A 9 -67.84 -8.26 16.56
C SER A 9 -66.76 -9.33 16.44
N VAL A 10 -67.12 -10.62 16.56
CA VAL A 10 -66.18 -11.73 16.40
C VAL A 10 -65.75 -11.90 14.95
N SER A 11 -66.68 -11.78 13.99
CA SER A 11 -66.34 -11.85 12.56
C SER A 11 -65.43 -10.70 12.12
N LEU A 12 -65.65 -9.50 12.67
CA LEU A 12 -64.83 -8.33 12.37
C LEU A 12 -63.45 -8.41 13.01
N SER A 13 -63.34 -8.90 14.25
CA SER A 13 -62.04 -9.07 14.90
C SER A 13 -61.21 -10.18 14.26
N LEU A 14 -61.84 -11.28 13.81
CA LEU A 14 -61.15 -12.36 13.09
C LEU A 14 -60.65 -11.89 11.72
N SER A 15 -61.48 -11.18 10.96
CA SER A 15 -61.09 -10.65 9.64
C SER A 15 -59.99 -9.60 9.75
N LEU A 16 -60.03 -8.72 10.76
CA LEU A 16 -58.99 -7.73 10.99
C LEU A 16 -57.67 -8.38 11.42
N SER A 17 -57.71 -9.37 12.32
CA SER A 17 -56.49 -10.07 12.77
C SER A 17 -55.86 -10.91 11.66
N LEU A 18 -56.66 -11.57 10.82
CA LEU A 18 -56.14 -12.31 9.66
C LEU A 18 -55.54 -11.38 8.61
N SER A 19 -56.20 -10.27 8.28
CA SER A 19 -55.68 -9.31 7.30
C SER A 19 -54.39 -8.63 7.79
N LEU A 20 -54.32 -8.28 9.08
CA LEU A 20 -53.11 -7.70 9.66
C LEU A 20 -51.94 -8.70 9.69
N SER A 21 -52.19 -9.95 10.11
CA SER A 21 -51.14 -10.98 10.15
C SER A 21 -50.63 -11.36 8.76
N LEU A 22 -51.51 -11.44 7.76
CA LEU A 22 -51.12 -11.72 6.38
C LEU A 22 -50.31 -10.56 5.78
N SER A 23 -50.76 -9.31 5.99
CA SER A 23 -50.05 -8.13 5.48
C SER A 23 -48.66 -7.95 6.13
N LEU A 24 -48.54 -8.21 7.42
CA LEU A 24 -47.26 -8.12 8.14
C LEU A 24 -46.29 -9.23 7.71
N SER A 25 -46.77 -10.46 7.56
CA SER A 25 -45.93 -11.59 7.12
C SER A 25 -45.45 -11.43 5.67
N LEU A 26 -46.31 -10.94 4.77
CA LEU A 26 -45.92 -10.65 3.38
C LEU A 26 -44.93 -9.50 3.28
N SER A 27 -45.16 -8.40 4.01
CA SER A 27 -44.24 -7.26 3.98
C SER A 27 -42.87 -7.59 4.57
N LEU A 28 -42.81 -8.37 5.66
CA LEU A 28 -41.55 -8.80 6.26
C LEU A 28 -40.77 -9.76 5.35
N SER A 29 -41.47 -10.74 4.76
CA SER A 29 -40.82 -11.72 3.86
C SER A 29 -40.29 -11.07 2.58
N LEU A 30 -41.03 -10.12 1.99
CA LEU A 30 -40.60 -9.40 0.80
C LEU A 30 -39.42 -8.46 1.10
N SER A 31 -39.47 -7.73 2.22
CA SER A 31 -38.36 -6.83 2.60
C SER A 31 -37.08 -7.59 2.94
N LEU A 32 -37.17 -8.73 3.64
CA LEU A 32 -36.01 -9.56 3.94
C LEU A 32 -35.41 -10.19 2.68
N SER A 33 -36.24 -10.73 1.78
CA SER A 33 -35.76 -11.35 0.55
C SER A 33 -35.12 -10.34 -0.40
N LEU A 34 -35.67 -9.13 -0.54
CA LEU A 34 -35.07 -8.07 -1.35
C LEU A 34 -33.76 -7.55 -0.75
N SER A 35 -33.71 -7.30 0.56
CA SER A 35 -32.50 -6.81 1.22
C SER A 35 -31.36 -7.83 1.15
N LEU A 36 -31.65 -9.11 1.33
CA LEU A 36 -30.65 -10.17 1.28
C LEU A 36 -30.16 -10.43 -0.14
N SER A 37 -31.04 -10.41 -1.14
CA SER A 37 -30.65 -10.55 -2.55
C SER A 37 -29.83 -9.35 -3.08
N LEU A 38 -30.20 -8.12 -2.72
CA LEU A 38 -29.42 -6.93 -3.08
C LEU A 38 -28.06 -6.89 -2.38
N SER A 39 -28.00 -7.21 -1.09
CA SER A 39 -26.73 -7.20 -0.35
C SER A 39 -25.76 -8.28 -0.86
N LEU A 40 -26.26 -9.49 -1.17
CA LEU A 40 -25.43 -10.54 -1.76
C LEU A 40 -24.96 -10.20 -3.18
N SER A 41 -25.86 -9.68 -4.02
CA SER A 41 -25.49 -9.31 -5.40
C SER A 41 -24.50 -8.15 -5.44
N LEU A 42 -24.67 -7.11 -4.61
CA LEU A 42 -23.70 -6.02 -4.51
C LEU A 42 -22.36 -6.47 -3.92
N SER A 43 -22.37 -7.30 -2.87
CA SER A 43 -21.12 -7.76 -2.25
C SER A 43 -20.32 -8.68 -3.18
N LEU A 44 -20.99 -9.58 -3.92
CA LEU A 44 -20.32 -10.41 -4.93
C LEU A 44 -19.80 -9.59 -6.11
N SER A 45 -20.61 -8.67 -6.65
CA SER A 45 -20.18 -7.84 -7.79
C SER A 45 -19.04 -6.90 -7.41
N LEU A 46 -19.06 -6.28 -6.22
CA LEU A 46 -17.93 -5.48 -5.74
C LEU A 46 -16.70 -6.34 -5.49
N SER A 47 -16.81 -7.49 -4.85
CA SER A 47 -15.65 -8.33 -4.55
C SER A 47 -15.00 -8.90 -5.81
N LEU A 48 -15.78 -9.33 -6.81
CA LEU A 48 -15.28 -9.76 -8.12
C LEU A 48 -14.66 -8.61 -8.90
N SER A 49 -15.32 -7.46 -8.98
CA SER A 49 -14.78 -6.30 -9.70
C SER A 49 -13.50 -5.76 -9.05
N LEU A 50 -13.41 -5.73 -7.71
CA LEU A 50 -12.19 -5.36 -7.00
C LEU A 50 -11.08 -6.40 -7.20
N SER A 51 -11.37 -7.69 -7.07
CA SER A 51 -10.34 -8.73 -7.24
C SER A 51 -9.79 -8.76 -8.67
N LEU A 52 -10.63 -8.61 -9.69
CA LEU A 52 -10.21 -8.49 -11.09
C LEU A 52 -9.44 -7.20 -11.36
N SER A 53 -9.90 -6.06 -10.85
CA SER A 53 -9.18 -4.80 -11.04
C SER A 53 -7.86 -4.79 -10.27
N LEU A 54 -7.78 -5.32 -9.05
CA LEU A 54 -6.52 -5.45 -8.30
C LEU A 54 -5.56 -6.42 -8.98
N SER A 55 -6.05 -7.57 -9.45
CA SER A 55 -5.19 -8.53 -10.17
C SER A 55 -4.70 -7.94 -11.49
N LEU A 56 -5.54 -7.24 -12.27
CA LEU A 56 -5.07 -6.51 -13.45
C LEU A 56 -4.11 -5.38 -13.09
N SER A 57 -4.38 -4.63 -12.03
CA SER A 57 -3.53 -3.51 -11.60
C SER A 57 -2.18 -3.99 -11.10
N LEU A 58 -2.13 -5.09 -10.33
CA LEU A 58 -0.89 -5.73 -9.91
C LEU A 58 -0.18 -6.37 -11.10
N SER A 59 -0.91 -6.99 -12.03
CA SER A 59 -0.31 -7.55 -13.24
C SER A 59 0.28 -6.45 -14.12
N LEU A 60 -0.41 -5.30 -14.24
CA LEU A 60 0.05 -4.13 -14.97
C LEU A 60 1.16 -3.37 -14.23
N SER A 61 1.12 -3.32 -12.90
CA SER A 61 2.17 -2.67 -12.10
C SER A 61 3.41 -3.53 -12.00
N LEU A 62 3.27 -4.86 -11.93
CA LEU A 62 4.38 -5.78 -12.11
C LEU A 62 4.86 -5.72 -13.54
N SER A 63 3.99 -5.74 -14.56
CA SER A 63 4.43 -5.68 -15.97
C SER A 63 5.08 -4.36 -16.31
N ASN A 64 4.63 -3.23 -15.77
CA ASN A 64 5.23 -1.92 -16.03
C ASN A 64 6.42 -1.62 -15.11
N GLY A 65 6.46 -2.20 -13.91
CA GLY A 65 7.62 -2.14 -13.02
C GLY A 65 8.75 -3.04 -13.51
N THR A 66 8.41 -4.24 -14.00
CA THR A 66 9.32 -5.10 -14.73
C THR A 66 9.60 -4.54 -16.11
N ALA A 67 8.67 -3.90 -16.82
CA ALA A 67 9.00 -3.25 -18.11
C ALA A 67 9.92 -2.06 -17.91
N ALA A 68 9.78 -1.23 -16.88
CA ALA A 68 10.75 -0.16 -16.62
C ALA A 68 12.14 -0.73 -16.22
N ALA A 69 12.17 -1.83 -15.46
CA ALA A 69 13.41 -2.53 -15.14
C ALA A 69 13.98 -3.26 -16.37
N LEU A 70 13.14 -3.91 -17.18
CA LEU A 70 13.49 -4.67 -18.39
C LEU A 70 13.83 -3.76 -19.55
N ASP A 71 13.21 -2.59 -19.68
CA ASP A 71 13.56 -1.51 -20.63
C ASP A 71 14.91 -0.91 -20.21
N ALA A 72 15.17 -0.78 -18.90
CA ALA A 72 16.49 -0.40 -18.40
C ALA A 72 17.53 -1.51 -18.64
N PHE A 73 17.16 -2.79 -18.53
CA PHE A 73 18.01 -3.95 -18.87
C PHE A 73 18.25 -4.07 -20.38
N ASP A 74 17.23 -3.90 -21.22
CA ASP A 74 17.29 -3.92 -22.69
C ASP A 74 18.11 -2.73 -23.21
N ALA A 75 17.98 -1.56 -22.59
CA ALA A 75 18.87 -0.42 -22.84
C ALA A 75 20.31 -0.68 -22.37
N LEU A 76 20.50 -1.44 -21.27
CA LEU A 76 21.81 -1.84 -20.76
C LEU A 76 22.52 -2.86 -21.66
N GLU A 77 21.75 -3.78 -22.26
CA GLU A 77 22.26 -4.83 -23.14
C GLU A 77 22.49 -4.31 -24.56
N ALA A 78 21.77 -3.26 -24.97
CA ALA A 78 22.01 -2.51 -26.20
C ALA A 78 23.21 -1.54 -26.12
N ALA A 79 23.69 -1.20 -24.91
CA ALA A 79 24.85 -0.33 -24.72
C ALA A 79 26.16 -1.09 -24.99
N GLY A 80 26.71 -0.87 -26.19
CA GLY A 80 28.08 -1.26 -26.53
C GLY A 80 29.13 -0.57 -25.65
N ASP A 81 30.24 -1.27 -25.41
CA ASP A 81 31.41 -0.89 -24.60
C ASP A 81 31.19 -0.81 -23.07
N GLY A 82 31.96 -1.60 -22.32
CA GLY A 82 31.78 -1.83 -20.88
C GLY A 82 31.91 -0.59 -20.00
N ARG A 83 32.60 0.46 -20.48
CA ARG A 83 32.74 1.74 -19.77
C ARG A 83 31.48 2.61 -19.85
N GLN A 84 30.71 2.55 -20.95
CA GLN A 84 29.43 3.25 -21.04
C GLN A 84 28.36 2.58 -20.18
N ARG A 85 28.41 1.24 -20.07
CA ARG A 85 27.51 0.45 -19.23
C ARG A 85 27.64 0.82 -17.74
N GLY A 86 28.85 1.01 -17.22
CA GLY A 86 29.08 1.43 -15.84
C GLY A 86 28.46 2.80 -15.52
N ALA A 87 28.81 3.82 -16.31
CA ALA A 87 28.27 5.18 -16.11
C ALA A 87 26.75 5.26 -16.25
N MET A 88 26.15 4.42 -17.10
CA MET A 88 24.69 4.31 -17.23
C MET A 88 24.06 3.71 -15.96
N ILE A 89 24.64 2.65 -15.39
CA ILE A 89 24.19 2.06 -14.13
C ILE A 89 24.22 3.10 -13.02
N ASP A 90 25.33 3.85 -12.89
CA ASP A 90 25.48 4.88 -11.86
C ASP A 90 24.42 5.98 -11.99
N LEU A 91 24.13 6.42 -13.22
CA LEU A 91 23.06 7.39 -13.50
C LEU A 91 21.67 6.86 -13.09
N VAL A 92 21.39 5.58 -13.37
CA VAL A 92 20.13 4.93 -12.97
C VAL A 92 20.03 4.84 -11.44
N VAL A 93 21.12 4.49 -10.75
CA VAL A 93 21.20 4.48 -9.29
C VAL A 93 20.91 5.87 -8.72
N VAL A 94 21.51 6.92 -9.28
CA VAL A 94 21.24 8.33 -8.90
C VAL A 94 19.76 8.67 -9.07
N ALA A 95 19.17 8.35 -10.22
CA ALA A 95 17.77 8.67 -10.53
C ALA A 95 16.79 7.94 -9.59
N LEU A 96 17.00 6.64 -9.36
CA LEU A 96 16.18 5.84 -8.44
C LEU A 96 16.33 6.31 -7.00
N SER A 97 17.53 6.69 -6.57
CA SER A 97 17.78 7.22 -5.23
C SER A 97 17.11 8.57 -5.01
N ALA A 98 17.15 9.46 -6.00
CA ALA A 98 16.44 10.74 -5.97
C ALA A 98 14.92 10.54 -5.90
N LEU A 99 14.37 9.58 -6.67
CA LEU A 99 12.96 9.19 -6.59
C LEU A 99 12.62 8.65 -5.19
N GLY A 100 13.46 7.78 -4.63
CA GLY A 100 13.33 7.25 -3.27
C GLY A 100 13.28 8.35 -2.21
N LEU A 101 14.17 9.35 -2.29
CA LEU A 101 14.16 10.52 -1.41
C LEU A 101 12.87 11.33 -1.53
N ALA A 102 12.41 11.58 -2.76
CA ALA A 102 11.15 12.29 -3.00
C ALA A 102 9.96 11.54 -2.40
N LEU A 103 9.91 10.20 -2.55
CA LEU A 103 8.90 9.35 -1.93
C LEU A 103 8.98 9.42 -0.40
N CYS A 104 10.17 9.36 0.20
CA CYS A 104 10.38 9.53 1.64
C CYS A 104 9.85 10.88 2.15
N VAL A 105 10.19 11.98 1.47
CA VAL A 105 9.69 13.32 1.82
C VAL A 105 8.17 13.39 1.72
N TYR A 106 7.60 12.82 0.66
CA TYR A 106 6.15 12.76 0.48
C TYR A 106 5.46 11.93 1.57
N THR A 107 6.00 10.76 1.92
CA THR A 107 5.45 9.91 3.00
C THR A 107 5.45 10.65 4.33
N LEU A 108 6.52 11.37 4.66
CA LEU A 108 6.60 12.21 5.86
C LEU A 108 5.60 13.36 5.83
N HIS A 109 5.41 14.01 4.69
CA HIS A 109 4.40 15.05 4.52
C HIS A 109 3.00 14.48 4.78
N VAL A 110 2.62 13.39 4.10
CA VAL A 110 1.31 12.75 4.27
C VAL A 110 1.12 12.26 5.70
N ALA A 111 2.12 11.61 6.30
CA ALA A 111 2.05 11.12 7.68
C ALA A 111 1.81 12.26 8.68
N ARG A 112 2.52 13.38 8.54
CA ARG A 112 2.34 14.56 9.41
C ARG A 112 0.99 15.23 9.20
N SER A 113 0.56 15.38 7.95
CA SER A 113 -0.72 16.01 7.61
C SER A 113 -1.91 15.16 8.08
N ALA A 114 -1.87 13.84 7.88
CA ALA A 114 -2.90 12.92 8.34
C ALA A 114 -3.00 12.87 9.87
N ARG A 115 -1.87 12.92 10.58
CA ARG A 115 -1.85 12.96 12.07
C ARG A 115 -2.34 14.29 12.65
N ARG A 116 -2.11 15.41 11.96
CA ARG A 116 -2.62 16.73 12.39
C ARG A 116 -4.13 16.88 12.26
N SER A 117 -4.74 16.20 11.30
CA SER A 117 -6.17 16.33 11.01
C SER A 117 -6.83 14.95 10.83
N PRO A 118 -6.93 14.17 11.93
CA PRO A 118 -7.46 12.82 11.89
C PRO A 118 -8.90 12.83 11.35
N GLY A 119 -9.15 12.01 10.32
CA GLY A 119 -10.46 11.87 9.68
C GLY A 119 -10.87 13.00 8.74
N LYS A 120 -10.12 14.10 8.66
CA LYS A 120 -10.42 15.24 7.75
C LYS A 120 -9.44 15.35 6.57
N TYR A 121 -8.20 14.91 6.75
CA TYR A 121 -7.20 14.93 5.70
C TYR A 121 -7.34 13.73 4.76
N ARG A 122 -7.29 13.99 3.44
CA ARG A 122 -7.23 12.98 2.40
C ARG A 122 -6.02 13.26 1.51
N ALA A 123 -5.09 12.31 1.45
CA ALA A 123 -3.93 12.42 0.58
C ALA A 123 -4.34 12.21 -0.89
N TRP A 124 -3.53 12.72 -1.81
CA TRP A 124 -3.74 12.49 -3.24
C TRP A 124 -3.67 11.01 -3.62
N CYS A 125 -2.87 10.22 -2.89
CA CYS A 125 -2.78 8.78 -3.10
C CYS A 125 -3.83 7.96 -2.34
N ASP A 126 -4.84 8.60 -1.72
CA ASP A 126 -6.02 7.93 -1.18
C ASP A 126 -7.11 7.82 -2.26
N VAL A 127 -6.99 6.80 -3.12
CA VAL A 127 -7.90 6.57 -4.26
C VAL A 127 -9.23 6.00 -3.78
N SER A 128 -9.20 5.03 -2.88
CA SER A 128 -10.40 4.34 -2.36
C SER A 128 -10.20 3.90 -0.91
N SER A 129 -11.23 3.33 -0.28
CA SER A 129 -11.11 2.78 1.08
C SER A 129 -10.11 1.63 1.17
N ALA A 130 -9.93 0.86 0.08
CA ALA A 130 -8.96 -0.22 -0.04
C ALA A 130 -7.57 0.27 -0.48
N VAL A 131 -7.48 1.43 -1.14
CA VAL A 131 -6.22 2.03 -1.62
C VAL A 131 -5.98 3.36 -0.90
N SER A 132 -5.29 3.30 0.25
CA SER A 132 -5.08 4.47 1.10
C SER A 132 -3.69 4.51 1.75
N CYS A 133 -2.88 5.48 1.34
CA CYS A 133 -1.61 5.78 1.99
C CYS A 133 -1.80 6.38 3.38
N SER A 134 -2.81 7.23 3.58
CA SER A 134 -3.03 7.89 4.86
C SER A 134 -3.31 6.87 5.95
N ARG A 135 -4.12 5.84 5.66
CA ARG A 135 -4.33 4.70 6.56
C ARG A 135 -3.05 3.92 6.83
N ALA A 136 -2.25 3.66 5.79
CA ALA A 136 -0.98 2.97 5.95
C ALA A 136 -0.02 3.75 6.87
N PHE A 137 0.13 5.07 6.68
CA PHE A 137 1.07 5.91 7.43
C PHE A 137 0.61 6.36 8.83
N THR A 138 -0.67 6.19 9.13
CA THR A 138 -1.23 6.38 10.48
C THR A 138 -1.30 5.09 11.29
N SER A 139 -1.05 3.94 10.65
CA SER A 139 -1.02 2.63 11.31
C SER A 139 0.11 2.54 12.37
N PRO A 140 0.01 1.61 13.34
CA PRO A 140 1.09 1.36 14.30
C PRO A 140 2.38 0.86 13.64
N TYR A 141 2.28 0.22 12.48
CA TYR A 141 3.43 -0.29 11.73
C TYR A 141 4.21 0.81 10.99
N ALA A 142 3.66 2.02 10.86
CA ALA A 142 4.32 3.16 10.21
C ALA A 142 5.38 3.84 11.09
N VAL A 143 5.45 3.46 12.36
CA VAL A 143 6.43 3.94 13.33
C VAL A 143 7.23 2.75 13.82
N GLY A 144 8.55 2.84 13.71
CA GLY A 144 9.48 1.81 14.13
C GLY A 144 9.16 0.40 13.65
N PHE A 145 8.60 0.28 12.45
CA PHE A 145 8.13 -0.97 11.83
C PHE A 145 7.07 -1.74 12.64
N GLY A 146 6.51 -1.13 13.68
CA GLY A 146 5.67 -1.80 14.68
C GLY A 146 6.42 -2.80 15.57
N LEU A 147 7.76 -2.80 15.51
CA LEU A 147 8.65 -3.75 16.21
C LEU A 147 9.51 -3.05 17.27
N LEU A 148 9.89 -1.79 17.03
CA LEU A 148 10.78 -1.05 17.93
C LEU A 148 10.07 -0.60 19.20
N GLU A 149 8.76 -0.33 19.17
CA GLU A 149 8.01 0.07 20.36
C GLU A 149 8.01 -1.02 21.47
N PRO A 150 7.68 -2.29 21.19
CA PRO A 150 7.80 -3.36 22.19
C PRO A 150 9.23 -3.65 22.67
N LEU A 151 10.24 -3.42 21.82
CA LEU A 151 11.63 -3.78 22.10
C LEU A 151 12.39 -2.69 22.87
N LEU A 152 12.20 -1.43 22.50
CA LEU A 152 12.95 -0.27 23.00
C LEU A 152 12.10 0.71 23.82
N GLY A 153 10.78 0.52 23.85
CA GLY A 153 9.83 1.40 24.52
C GLY A 153 9.31 2.54 23.64
N ARG A 154 8.16 3.11 24.03
CA ARG A 154 7.47 4.17 23.28
C ARG A 154 8.29 5.45 23.13
N ASP A 155 9.00 5.83 24.20
CA ASP A 155 9.75 7.08 24.29
C ASP A 155 11.18 6.96 23.74
N SER A 156 11.52 5.81 23.15
CA SER A 156 12.83 5.61 22.54
C SER A 156 13.07 6.58 21.39
N PRO A 157 14.26 7.20 21.28
CA PRO A 157 14.59 8.06 20.15
C PRO A 157 14.62 7.30 18.81
N LEU A 158 14.64 5.95 18.83
CA LEU A 158 14.55 5.11 17.64
C LEU A 158 13.11 4.79 17.22
N ASN A 159 12.10 5.14 18.03
CA ASN A 159 10.70 4.90 17.70
C ASN A 159 10.16 6.01 16.76
N LEU A 160 10.81 6.16 15.61
CA LEU A 160 10.54 7.18 14.60
C LEU A 160 9.69 6.62 13.46
N SER A 161 9.11 7.49 12.63
CA SER A 161 8.43 7.04 11.41
C SER A 161 9.37 6.27 10.48
N ASN A 162 8.88 5.20 9.85
CA ASN A 162 9.68 4.34 8.95
C ASN A 162 10.40 5.13 7.85
N ALA A 163 9.79 6.23 7.38
CA ALA A 163 10.36 7.09 6.36
C ALA A 163 11.70 7.73 6.78
N TYR A 164 11.94 7.94 8.07
CA TYR A 164 13.23 8.41 8.57
C TYR A 164 14.35 7.37 8.42
N PHE A 165 14.03 6.08 8.42
CA PHE A 165 15.00 5.03 8.15
C PHE A 165 15.32 4.89 6.65
N GLY A 166 14.37 5.27 5.78
CA GLY A 166 14.60 5.31 4.33
C GLY A 166 15.50 6.45 3.88
N LEU A 167 15.45 7.61 4.56
CA LEU A 167 16.30 8.78 4.24
C LEU A 167 17.80 8.46 4.17
N PRO A 168 18.45 7.91 5.23
CA PRO A 168 19.88 7.60 5.18
C PRO A 168 20.22 6.54 4.13
N TYR A 169 19.33 5.58 3.88
CA TYR A 169 19.52 4.58 2.82
C TYR A 169 19.56 5.21 1.43
N TYR A 170 18.56 6.03 1.07
CA TYR A 170 18.55 6.66 -0.24
C TYR A 170 19.64 7.74 -0.40
N ILE A 171 20.08 8.39 0.68
CA ILE A 171 21.27 9.28 0.65
C ILE A 171 22.53 8.45 0.37
N LEU A 172 22.70 7.30 1.01
CA LEU A 172 23.84 6.40 0.77
C LEU A 172 23.89 5.95 -0.69
N MET A 173 22.75 5.48 -1.24
CA MET A 173 22.67 5.04 -2.64
C MET A 173 22.85 6.20 -3.63
N LEU A 174 22.36 7.41 -3.30
CA LEU A 174 22.62 8.60 -4.11
C LEU A 174 24.12 8.94 -4.13
N MET A 175 24.79 8.85 -2.97
CA MET A 175 26.23 9.07 -2.89
C MET A 175 27.00 8.02 -3.68
N ASP A 176 26.64 6.74 -3.58
CA ASP A 176 27.25 5.64 -4.33
C ASP A 176 27.23 5.89 -5.84
N GLY A 177 26.04 6.17 -6.40
CA GLY A 177 25.91 6.49 -7.83
C GLY A 177 26.66 7.77 -8.24
N LEU A 178 26.66 8.81 -7.41
CA LEU A 178 27.44 10.03 -7.69
C LEU A 178 28.96 9.78 -7.66
N CYS A 179 29.44 8.86 -6.82
CA CYS A 179 30.85 8.45 -6.80
C CYS A 179 31.24 7.67 -8.05
N GLY A 180 30.36 6.79 -8.54
CA GLY A 180 30.61 5.97 -9.72
C GLY A 180 30.77 6.80 -10.99
N ILE A 181 30.08 7.94 -11.07
CA ILE A 181 30.23 8.91 -12.17
C ILE A 181 31.61 9.61 -12.14
N ASP A 182 32.23 9.75 -10.96
CA ASP A 182 33.51 10.44 -10.82
C ASP A 182 34.68 9.54 -11.26
N ALA A 183 35.59 10.10 -12.05
CA ALA A 183 36.69 9.36 -12.66
C ALA A 183 37.83 9.04 -11.68
N GLN A 184 37.83 9.62 -10.47
CA GLN A 184 38.81 9.36 -9.41
C GLN A 184 38.14 9.10 -8.05
N PRO A 185 37.66 7.87 -7.78
CA PRO A 185 37.07 7.53 -6.50
C PRO A 185 38.11 7.59 -5.38
N GLY A 186 37.86 8.45 -4.38
CA GLY A 186 38.66 8.51 -3.15
C GLY A 186 38.31 7.36 -2.19
N THR A 187 39.06 7.24 -1.08
CA THR A 187 38.84 6.20 -0.06
C THR A 187 37.40 6.14 0.46
N TRP A 188 36.72 7.27 0.54
CA TRP A 188 35.33 7.37 0.99
C TRP A 188 34.33 6.74 0.01
N ALA A 189 34.60 6.79 -1.30
CA ALA A 189 33.74 6.17 -2.32
C ALA A 189 33.74 4.64 -2.16
N ASN A 190 34.90 4.04 -1.89
CA ASN A 190 35.01 2.60 -1.64
C ASN A 190 34.21 2.18 -0.39
N ILE A 191 34.21 2.98 0.67
CA ILE A 191 33.43 2.70 1.89
C ILE A 191 31.94 2.75 1.58
N VAL A 192 31.49 3.79 0.89
CA VAL A 192 30.08 3.94 0.47
C VAL A 192 29.64 2.74 -0.38
N HIS A 193 30.46 2.36 -1.35
CA HIS A 193 30.20 1.23 -2.23
C HIS A 193 30.06 -0.08 -1.45
N GLN A 194 30.99 -0.39 -0.55
CA GLN A 194 30.95 -1.59 0.30
C GLN A 194 29.70 -1.64 1.22
N LEU A 195 29.14 -0.49 1.57
CA LEU A 195 27.91 -0.40 2.37
C LEU A 195 26.62 -0.47 1.53
N ALA A 196 26.68 -0.23 0.22
CA ALA A 196 25.50 -0.14 -0.65
C ALA A 196 24.70 -1.45 -0.70
N LEU A 197 25.37 -2.59 -0.98
CA LEU A 197 24.70 -3.90 -1.03
C LEU A 197 24.07 -4.31 0.30
N PRO A 198 24.78 -4.33 1.45
CA PRO A 198 24.16 -4.74 2.71
C PRO A 198 23.00 -3.82 3.13
N ALA A 199 23.11 -2.51 2.89
CA ALA A 199 22.02 -1.57 3.15
C ALA A 199 20.80 -1.86 2.25
N SER A 200 21.02 -2.17 0.97
CA SER A 200 19.95 -2.49 0.02
C SER A 200 19.25 -3.81 0.36
N LEU A 201 19.99 -4.83 0.82
CA LEU A 201 19.43 -6.08 1.32
C LEU A 201 18.56 -5.85 2.57
N LEU A 202 19.02 -5.04 3.52
CA LEU A 202 18.24 -4.67 4.70
C LEU A 202 16.97 -3.91 4.32
N ALA A 203 17.06 -2.94 3.42
CA ALA A 203 15.91 -2.17 2.93
C ALA A 203 14.90 -3.06 2.20
N THR A 204 15.36 -4.02 1.41
CA THR A 204 14.51 -5.00 0.71
C THR A 204 13.83 -5.94 1.70
N GLY A 205 14.56 -6.46 2.69
CA GLY A 205 14.00 -7.29 3.77
C GLY A 205 12.91 -6.55 4.55
N ALA A 206 13.16 -5.29 4.92
CA ALA A 206 12.16 -4.44 5.57
C ALA A 206 10.95 -4.17 4.67
N SER A 207 11.16 -4.00 3.37
CA SER A 207 10.09 -3.80 2.38
C SER A 207 9.19 -5.03 2.25
N LEU A 208 9.78 -6.24 2.20
CA LEU A 208 9.04 -7.51 2.17
C LEU A 208 8.20 -7.70 3.44
N TYR A 209 8.77 -7.39 4.61
CA TYR A 209 8.03 -7.41 5.87
C TYR A 209 6.84 -6.44 5.85
N LEU A 210 7.04 -5.19 5.45
CA LEU A 210 5.96 -4.21 5.40
C LEU A 210 4.91 -4.54 4.32
N ALA A 211 5.32 -5.13 3.20
CA ALA A 211 4.39 -5.63 2.18
C ALA A 211 3.49 -6.74 2.75
N TRP A 212 4.06 -7.69 3.50
CA TRP A 212 3.29 -8.70 4.23
C TRP A 212 2.34 -8.06 5.24
N VAL A 213 2.77 -7.06 6.02
CA VAL A 213 1.91 -6.34 6.96
C VAL A 213 0.73 -5.66 6.25
N LEU A 214 0.98 -4.99 5.12
CA LEU A 214 -0.07 -4.34 4.33
C LEU A 214 -1.13 -5.35 3.86
N ALA A 215 -0.70 -6.52 3.39
CA ALA A 215 -1.58 -7.57 2.88
C ALA A 215 -2.33 -8.34 3.98
N ALA A 216 -1.62 -8.75 5.04
CA ALA A 216 -2.10 -9.71 6.03
C ALA A 216 -2.66 -9.07 7.32
N ARG A 217 -2.29 -7.81 7.63
CA ARG A 217 -2.70 -7.13 8.88
C ARG A 217 -3.58 -5.93 8.61
N LEU A 218 -3.20 -5.08 7.66
CA LEU A 218 -3.91 -3.83 7.40
C LEU A 218 -5.02 -3.98 6.35
N HIS A 219 -4.90 -4.95 5.44
CA HIS A 219 -5.80 -5.13 4.29
C HIS A 219 -6.00 -3.83 3.50
N VAL A 220 -4.90 -3.08 3.29
CA VAL A 220 -4.88 -1.83 2.52
C VAL A 220 -3.73 -1.87 1.53
N THR A 221 -3.98 -1.42 0.32
CA THR A 221 -2.96 -1.22 -0.70
C THR A 221 -2.44 0.22 -0.61
N CYS A 222 -1.13 0.39 -0.49
CA CYS A 222 -0.48 1.70 -0.45
C CYS A 222 0.40 1.85 -1.69
N ILE A 223 -0.04 2.63 -2.69
CA ILE A 223 0.68 2.80 -3.97
C ILE A 223 2.08 3.38 -3.73
N VAL A 224 2.19 4.36 -2.84
CA VAL A 224 3.49 4.98 -2.49
C VAL A 224 4.43 3.96 -1.85
N CYS A 225 3.91 3.08 -1.01
CA CYS A 225 4.68 2.02 -0.36
C CYS A 225 5.19 1.01 -1.40
N VAL A 226 4.31 0.55 -2.30
CA VAL A 226 4.67 -0.35 -3.40
C VAL A 226 5.72 0.28 -4.32
N ALA A 227 5.60 1.57 -4.63
CA ALA A 227 6.61 2.31 -5.38
C ALA A 227 7.96 2.31 -4.66
N SER A 228 7.99 2.63 -3.36
CA SER A 228 9.23 2.56 -2.56
C SER A 228 9.82 1.15 -2.51
N TYR A 229 9.00 0.10 -2.41
CA TYR A 229 9.50 -1.29 -2.41
C TYR A 229 10.10 -1.67 -3.77
N SER A 230 9.50 -1.21 -4.86
CA SER A 230 10.01 -1.43 -6.22
C SER A 230 11.35 -0.72 -6.42
N VAL A 231 11.48 0.51 -5.94
CA VAL A 231 12.75 1.26 -5.94
C VAL A 231 13.81 0.54 -5.11
N ASN A 232 13.47 0.06 -3.91
CA ASN A 232 14.41 -0.66 -3.05
C ASN A 232 14.92 -1.95 -3.70
N LEU A 233 14.02 -2.72 -4.33
CA LEU A 233 14.39 -3.94 -5.04
C LEU A 233 15.29 -3.64 -6.25
N ALA A 234 14.95 -2.62 -7.05
CA ALA A 234 15.76 -2.21 -8.18
C ALA A 234 17.17 -1.77 -7.76
N LEU A 235 17.28 -0.95 -6.71
CA LEU A 235 18.56 -0.54 -6.13
C LEU A 235 19.36 -1.73 -5.58
N ALA A 236 18.71 -2.72 -4.94
CA ALA A 236 19.38 -3.93 -4.47
C ALA A 236 19.92 -4.81 -5.60
N VAL A 237 19.15 -4.93 -6.69
CA VAL A 237 19.61 -5.63 -7.91
C VAL A 237 20.82 -4.89 -8.47
N LEU A 238 20.74 -3.58 -8.71
CA LEU A 238 21.86 -2.80 -9.24
C LEU A 238 23.10 -2.89 -8.35
N ALA A 239 22.95 -2.75 -7.03
CA ALA A 239 24.06 -2.87 -6.07
C ALA A 239 24.70 -4.27 -6.07
N TYR A 240 23.93 -5.34 -6.32
CA TYR A 240 24.47 -6.68 -6.48
C TYR A 240 25.25 -6.83 -7.79
N TRP A 241 24.77 -6.23 -8.88
CA TRP A 241 25.42 -6.27 -10.19
C TRP A 241 26.73 -5.48 -10.26
N THR A 242 26.90 -4.48 -9.39
CA THR A 242 28.11 -3.65 -9.34
C THR A 242 29.23 -4.23 -8.45
N MET A 243 28.95 -5.28 -7.67
CA MET A 243 29.90 -5.96 -6.77
C MET A 243 30.67 -7.07 -7.47
#